data_AF-A0A671SI74-F1
#
_entry.id   AF-A0A671SI74-F1
#
_cell.length_a   1.000
_cell.length_b   1.000
_cell.length_c   1.000
_cell.angle_alpha   90.00
_cell.angle_beta   90.00
_cell.angle_gamma   90.00
#
_symmetry.space_group_name_H-M   'P 1'
#
loop_
_entity.id
_entity.type
_entity.pdbx_description
1 polymer ?
#
loop_
_entity_poly.entity_id
_entity_poly.type
_entity_poly.pdbx_seq_one_letter_code
_entity_poly.pdbx_strand_id
1 'polypeptide(L)'
;MGSKIVSDANAFVKFLKLCRDENNENCTYMDDISVLLVEKEELLHDIIGGNQPIFVCEKAQPKCEPEATETTADTSVVEETLFKVEQDLGPQPLSVMKARQLLSWYTMAQNPNMPQVEAPGTLHPLWVRCDKLDLCATAWLGVETVYSGNKTSGVKLYTVSCKGPTGDETSFTTLDELKQEHEKRHHASTVATKGYAQYNLFCSLKEESMMFESQSSVIASLTWNNVEKVLECPPLSSKASLNIKVAVGDIRSPLYQTYKEMEFLLALAEGLRTGETEWLEPMETQSAVDLTRALIEELENVGQGAPGHTSKASEKQKAKTDAIAAFSSMVIERGDLDFTEQLWEKMRKSVTSYQDVTECLKIVVKAVKLGKIKPWIHKDSNSTLSKLILQSYQQQIDAMPLTGLTPANMLLELGLDKIRKDFINYLVGKELTTLNYLRYYLDTEVELQEQVMRVRKLHHLLEILGTCSTFLSLPHDRLFLFTQSCLQYYKTSNYDEDHVFQLQIKPALISYFYEKEQPFSWAMEVSSGQGSKEVKTALYLSDKPLVDHISFDLDVPLDESVNGESEKMSYYRTMVSCSLISFT
;
A
#
# COMPACT_ATOMS: atom_id res chain seq x y z
N MET A 1 41.40 -34.89 0.18
CA MET A 1 39.95 -34.56 0.23
C MET A 1 39.67 -33.37 1.15
N GLY A 2 40.11 -33.37 2.42
CA GLY A 2 39.90 -32.25 3.36
C GLY A 2 40.48 -30.89 2.92
N SER A 3 41.70 -30.86 2.34
CA SER A 3 42.31 -29.60 1.87
C SER A 3 41.50 -28.89 0.76
N LYS A 4 40.75 -29.64 -0.06
CA LYS A 4 39.91 -29.06 -1.12
C LYS A 4 38.68 -28.38 -0.51
N ILE A 5 38.02 -29.04 0.46
CA ILE A 5 36.85 -28.51 1.16
C ILE A 5 37.17 -27.20 1.88
N VAL A 6 38.33 -27.13 2.55
CA VAL A 6 38.80 -25.90 3.21
C VAL A 6 39.08 -24.79 2.21
N SER A 7 39.69 -25.11 1.06
CA SER A 7 39.92 -24.15 -0.02
C SER A 7 38.61 -23.61 -0.60
N ASP A 8 37.64 -24.49 -0.87
CA ASP A 8 36.33 -24.14 -1.42
C ASP A 8 35.54 -23.26 -0.43
N ALA A 9 35.58 -23.59 0.87
CA ALA A 9 34.95 -22.78 1.91
C ALA A 9 35.56 -21.36 2.00
N ASN A 10 36.89 -21.27 1.96
CA ASN A 10 37.59 -20.00 1.93
C ASN A 10 37.25 -19.17 0.68
N ALA A 11 37.17 -19.80 -0.49
CA ALA A 11 36.82 -19.12 -1.74
C ALA A 11 35.40 -18.56 -1.69
N PHE A 12 34.42 -19.36 -1.25
CA PHE A 12 33.03 -18.94 -1.14
C PHE A 12 32.84 -17.78 -0.15
N VAL A 13 33.50 -17.84 1.00
CA VAL A 13 33.37 -16.80 2.03
C VAL A 13 34.07 -15.50 1.64
N LYS A 14 35.23 -15.59 0.96
CA LYS A 14 35.87 -14.41 0.35
C LYS A 14 34.97 -13.75 -0.68
N PHE A 15 34.26 -14.55 -1.47
CA PHE A 15 33.27 -14.06 -2.43
C PHE A 15 32.11 -13.35 -1.73
N LEU A 16 31.48 -13.95 -0.71
CA LEU A 16 30.39 -13.30 0.05
C LEU A 16 30.84 -11.96 0.67
N LYS A 17 32.08 -11.91 1.18
CA LYS A 17 32.65 -10.67 1.71
C LYS A 17 32.78 -9.60 0.63
N LEU A 18 33.25 -9.97 -0.57
CA LEU A 18 33.33 -9.07 -1.72
C LEU A 18 31.95 -8.52 -2.09
N CYS A 19 30.94 -9.39 -2.18
CA CYS A 19 29.56 -8.97 -2.50
C CYS A 19 29.03 -7.92 -1.51
N ARG A 20 29.30 -8.10 -0.21
CA ARG A 20 28.93 -7.14 0.83
C ARG A 20 29.73 -5.84 0.73
N ASP A 21 31.05 -5.94 0.59
CA ASP A 21 31.94 -4.77 0.62
C ASP A 21 31.75 -3.90 -0.64
N GLU A 22 31.37 -4.48 -1.77
CA GLU A 22 31.03 -3.78 -3.03
C GLU A 22 29.56 -3.35 -3.11
N ASN A 23 28.71 -3.79 -2.17
CA ASN A 23 27.25 -3.58 -2.18
C ASN A 23 26.58 -3.99 -3.51
N ASN A 24 27.08 -5.05 -4.14
CA ASN A 24 26.53 -5.55 -5.39
C ASN A 24 25.24 -6.34 -5.08
N GLU A 25 24.13 -5.89 -5.65
CA GLU A 25 22.80 -6.50 -5.45
C GLU A 25 22.73 -7.95 -5.96
N ASN A 26 23.51 -8.29 -6.99
CA ASN A 26 23.58 -9.63 -7.58
C ASN A 26 25.01 -9.95 -8.02
N CYS A 27 25.57 -11.06 -7.52
CA CYS A 27 26.86 -11.58 -7.92
C CYS A 27 26.76 -13.05 -8.33
N THR A 28 27.50 -13.48 -9.35
CA THR A 28 27.53 -14.88 -9.77
C THR A 28 28.78 -15.60 -9.22
N TYR A 29 28.57 -16.74 -8.58
CA TYR A 29 29.61 -17.64 -8.07
C TYR A 29 29.63 -18.94 -8.89
N MET A 30 30.80 -19.34 -9.36
CA MET A 30 31.03 -20.58 -10.15
C MET A 30 30.13 -20.73 -11.40
N ASP A 31 29.66 -19.61 -11.96
CA ASP A 31 28.79 -19.52 -13.15
C ASP A 31 27.40 -20.17 -13.04
N ASP A 32 27.12 -20.91 -11.96
CA ASP A 32 25.86 -21.63 -11.74
C ASP A 32 25.04 -21.14 -10.53
N ILE A 33 25.62 -20.28 -9.68
CA ILE A 33 24.97 -19.75 -8.48
C ILE A 33 24.91 -18.23 -8.54
N SER A 34 23.71 -17.69 -8.42
CA SER A 34 23.47 -16.26 -8.17
C SER A 34 23.41 -16.03 -6.66
N VAL A 35 24.06 -14.98 -6.16
CA VAL A 35 24.02 -14.54 -4.77
C VAL A 35 23.50 -13.10 -4.75
N LEU A 36 22.31 -12.95 -4.19
CA LEU A 36 21.63 -11.69 -4.03
C LEU A 36 21.87 -11.14 -2.63
N LEU A 37 22.10 -9.84 -2.51
CA LEU A 37 22.08 -9.13 -1.23
C LEU A 37 20.72 -8.44 -1.07
N VAL A 38 19.87 -8.97 -0.20
CA VAL A 38 18.47 -8.53 -0.07
C VAL A 38 18.30 -7.74 1.22
N GLU A 39 17.83 -6.50 1.11
CA GLU A 39 17.55 -5.62 2.27
C GLU A 39 16.21 -5.92 2.95
N LYS A 40 15.23 -6.44 2.20
CA LYS A 40 13.91 -6.81 2.73
C LYS A 40 13.30 -7.98 1.96
N GLU A 41 13.03 -9.06 2.69
CA GLU A 41 12.38 -10.29 2.24
C GLU A 41 11.38 -10.70 3.33
N GLU A 42 10.08 -10.51 3.12
CA GLU A 42 9.07 -10.50 4.20
C GLU A 42 9.11 -11.77 5.07
N LEU A 43 9.05 -12.97 4.45
CA LEU A 43 9.09 -14.23 5.20
C LEU A 43 10.40 -14.42 5.98
N LEU A 44 11.55 -14.20 5.35
CA LEU A 44 12.85 -14.51 5.96
C LEU A 44 13.20 -13.55 7.10
N HIS A 45 12.82 -12.28 6.96
CA HIS A 45 13.01 -11.27 8.00
C HIS A 45 12.11 -11.53 9.21
N ASP A 46 10.87 -11.99 8.99
CA ASP A 46 9.99 -12.44 10.06
C ASP A 46 10.55 -13.66 10.81
N ILE A 47 11.17 -14.61 10.10
CA ILE A 47 11.80 -15.79 10.71
C ILE A 47 12.98 -15.41 11.62
N ILE A 48 13.85 -14.51 11.17
CA ILE A 48 15.08 -14.12 11.91
C ILE A 48 14.78 -13.08 13.00
N GLY A 49 13.70 -12.30 12.85
CA GLY A 49 13.30 -11.27 13.81
C GLY A 49 14.16 -10.01 13.78
N GLY A 50 14.76 -9.66 12.62
CA GLY A 50 15.62 -8.49 12.46
C GLY A 50 15.64 -7.92 11.04
N ASN A 51 15.95 -6.62 10.92
CA ASN A 51 16.01 -5.86 9.66
C ASN A 51 17.44 -5.79 9.07
N GLN A 52 18.24 -6.83 9.26
CA GLN A 52 19.59 -6.88 8.69
C GLN A 52 19.53 -7.44 7.27
N PRO A 53 20.37 -6.95 6.33
CA PRO A 53 20.47 -7.55 5.00
C PRO A 53 20.81 -9.04 5.10
N ILE A 54 20.32 -9.81 4.13
CA ILE A 54 20.55 -11.25 4.02
C ILE A 54 21.14 -11.59 2.66
N PHE A 55 21.98 -12.62 2.61
CA PHE A 55 22.38 -13.22 1.34
C PHE A 55 21.34 -14.27 0.92
N VAL A 56 20.89 -14.23 -0.33
CA VAL A 56 20.02 -15.24 -0.94
C VAL A 56 20.75 -15.90 -2.10
N CYS A 57 20.99 -17.20 -2.00
CA CYS A 57 21.55 -18.00 -3.08
C CYS A 57 20.45 -18.69 -3.89
N GLU A 58 20.61 -18.64 -5.20
CA GLU A 58 19.72 -19.28 -6.17
C GLU A 58 20.52 -19.75 -7.40
N LYS A 59 19.88 -20.46 -8.32
CA LYS A 59 20.51 -20.91 -9.56
C LYS A 59 20.67 -19.71 -10.50
N ALA A 60 21.88 -19.52 -11.04
CA ALA A 60 22.12 -18.47 -12.02
C ALA A 60 21.31 -18.73 -13.30
N GLN A 61 20.57 -17.72 -13.76
CA GLN A 61 19.94 -17.78 -15.06
C GLN A 61 21.00 -17.56 -16.16
N PRO A 62 20.95 -18.32 -17.27
CA PRO A 62 21.87 -18.10 -18.37
C PRO A 62 21.63 -16.70 -18.94
N LYS A 63 22.66 -15.84 -18.92
CA LYS A 63 22.65 -14.60 -19.70
C LYS A 63 22.67 -15.00 -21.18
N CYS A 64 21.54 -14.91 -21.87
CA CYS A 64 21.57 -14.88 -23.33
C CYS A 64 22.26 -13.57 -23.73
N GLU A 65 23.51 -13.65 -24.19
CA GLU A 65 24.07 -12.56 -24.98
C GLU A 65 23.22 -12.43 -26.24
N PRO A 66 22.81 -11.21 -26.65
CA PRO A 66 22.20 -11.04 -27.95
C PRO A 66 23.25 -11.44 -28.98
N GLU A 67 23.03 -12.55 -29.69
CA GLU A 67 23.88 -12.92 -30.81
C GLU A 67 24.01 -11.71 -31.74
N ALA A 68 25.24 -11.24 -31.92
CA ALA A 68 25.53 -10.20 -32.88
C ALA A 68 25.04 -10.70 -34.24
N THR A 69 24.03 -10.01 -34.79
CA THR A 69 23.55 -10.26 -36.15
C THR A 69 24.71 -10.03 -37.12
N GLU A 70 25.40 -11.10 -37.50
CA GLU A 70 26.22 -11.11 -38.70
C GLU A 70 25.27 -11.01 -39.89
N THR A 71 25.22 -9.82 -40.49
CA THR A 71 24.64 -9.60 -41.81
C THR A 71 25.38 -10.47 -42.83
N THR A 72 24.78 -11.59 -43.22
CA THR A 72 25.01 -12.18 -44.52
C THR A 72 23.69 -12.29 -45.26
N ALA A 73 23.65 -11.60 -46.40
CA ALA A 73 22.53 -11.57 -47.30
C ALA A 73 22.28 -12.94 -47.95
N ASP A 74 21.00 -13.14 -48.27
CA ASP A 74 20.41 -13.96 -49.33
C ASP A 74 19.75 -15.31 -49.01
N THR A 75 18.56 -15.40 -49.62
CA THR A 75 17.68 -16.55 -49.94
C THR A 75 16.71 -17.10 -48.88
N SER A 76 15.52 -16.48 -48.84
CA SER A 76 14.18 -17.09 -48.93
C SER A 76 13.95 -18.52 -48.43
N VAL A 77 13.39 -18.65 -47.22
CA VAL A 77 12.29 -19.58 -46.90
C VAL A 77 11.45 -18.91 -45.79
N VAL A 78 10.13 -18.86 -45.97
CA VAL A 78 9.18 -18.46 -44.92
C VAL A 78 9.10 -19.62 -43.93
N GLU A 79 9.87 -19.55 -42.85
CA GLU A 79 9.68 -20.38 -41.66
C GLU A 79 8.98 -19.55 -40.59
N GLU A 80 7.90 -20.08 -40.03
CA GLU A 80 7.11 -19.48 -38.96
C GLU A 80 8.00 -19.14 -37.76
N THR A 81 8.38 -17.87 -37.61
CA THR A 81 8.94 -17.34 -36.38
C THR A 81 7.91 -17.42 -35.27
N LEU A 82 7.93 -18.53 -34.54
CA LEU A 82 7.40 -18.62 -33.17
C LEU A 82 8.11 -17.55 -32.35
N PHE A 83 7.43 -16.43 -32.09
CA PHE A 83 7.78 -15.52 -31.02
C PHE A 83 7.74 -16.31 -29.70
N LYS A 84 8.90 -16.81 -29.24
CA LYS A 84 9.07 -17.19 -27.84
C LYS A 84 8.97 -15.90 -27.05
N VAL A 85 7.78 -15.61 -26.55
CA VAL A 85 7.59 -14.70 -25.42
C VAL A 85 8.54 -15.20 -24.33
N GLU A 86 9.54 -14.39 -23.98
CA GLU A 86 10.38 -14.62 -22.81
C GLU A 86 9.45 -14.69 -21.59
N GLN A 87 9.08 -15.89 -21.18
CA GLN A 87 8.56 -16.10 -19.84
C GLN A 87 9.74 -15.85 -18.91
N ASP A 88 9.72 -14.75 -18.17
CA ASP A 88 10.56 -14.60 -16.99
C ASP A 88 10.23 -15.78 -16.07
N LEU A 89 11.14 -16.74 -15.99
CA LEU A 89 10.94 -18.02 -15.28
C LEU A 89 11.00 -17.84 -13.74
N GLY A 90 11.06 -16.59 -13.26
CA GLY A 90 11.18 -16.27 -11.85
C GLY A 90 12.49 -16.79 -11.22
N PRO A 91 12.63 -16.66 -9.89
CA PRO A 91 13.79 -17.16 -9.19
C PRO A 91 13.88 -18.68 -9.28
N GLN A 92 15.07 -19.21 -9.58
CA GLN A 92 15.29 -20.63 -9.83
C GLN A 92 15.97 -21.31 -8.63
N PRO A 93 15.39 -22.40 -8.07
CA PRO A 93 15.98 -23.05 -6.91
C PRO A 93 17.26 -23.84 -7.20
N LEU A 94 18.06 -24.03 -6.16
CA LEU A 94 19.14 -25.01 -6.12
C LEU A 94 18.66 -26.34 -5.53
N SER A 95 19.39 -27.42 -5.79
CA SER A 95 19.12 -28.69 -5.11
C SER A 95 19.43 -28.60 -3.62
N VAL A 96 18.66 -29.32 -2.81
CA VAL A 96 18.85 -29.37 -1.34
C VAL A 96 20.29 -29.78 -0.98
N MET A 97 20.94 -30.63 -1.78
CA MET A 97 22.34 -31.05 -1.56
C MET A 97 23.32 -29.91 -1.80
N LYS A 98 23.12 -29.13 -2.87
CA LYS A 98 23.94 -27.94 -3.14
C LYS A 98 23.74 -26.89 -2.06
N ALA A 99 22.51 -26.64 -1.64
CA ALA A 99 22.20 -25.73 -0.54
C ALA A 99 22.93 -26.13 0.76
N ARG A 100 22.86 -27.40 1.16
CA ARG A 100 23.59 -27.91 2.33
C ARG A 100 25.10 -27.74 2.21
N GLN A 101 25.67 -27.92 1.01
CA GLN A 101 27.09 -27.69 0.76
C GLN A 101 27.48 -26.22 1.02
N LEU A 102 26.73 -25.26 0.47
CA LEU A 102 26.98 -23.82 0.66
C LEU A 102 26.89 -23.41 2.14
N LEU A 103 25.83 -23.86 2.84
CA LEU A 103 25.66 -23.58 4.26
C LEU A 103 26.74 -24.23 5.13
N SER A 104 27.25 -25.39 4.73
CA SER A 104 28.37 -26.05 5.41
C SER A 104 29.66 -25.24 5.25
N TRP A 105 29.94 -24.72 4.05
CA TRP A 105 31.08 -23.82 3.80
C TRP A 105 30.98 -22.54 4.64
N TYR A 106 29.81 -21.91 4.67
CA TYR A 106 29.57 -20.75 5.52
C TYR A 106 29.79 -21.07 7.00
N THR A 107 29.21 -22.18 7.49
CA THR A 107 29.32 -22.61 8.89
C THR A 107 30.77 -22.90 9.29
N MET A 108 31.54 -23.55 8.40
CA MET A 108 32.96 -23.84 8.64
C MET A 108 33.78 -22.56 8.79
N ALA A 109 33.48 -21.51 8.02
CA ALA A 109 34.19 -20.23 8.13
C ALA A 109 33.83 -19.42 9.38
N GLN A 110 32.63 -19.62 9.93
CA GLN A 110 32.23 -18.99 11.19
C GLN A 110 32.70 -19.76 12.42
N ASN A 111 33.21 -20.99 12.25
CA ASN A 111 33.62 -21.85 13.35
C ASN A 111 35.05 -21.50 13.83
N PRO A 112 35.23 -20.97 15.05
CA PRO A 112 36.55 -20.63 15.58
C PRO A 112 37.49 -21.83 15.75
N ASN A 113 36.96 -23.05 15.81
CA ASN A 113 37.75 -24.28 15.90
C ASN A 113 38.34 -24.73 14.55
N MET A 114 38.08 -23.99 13.47
CA MET A 114 38.60 -24.23 12.12
C MET A 114 39.56 -23.10 11.69
N PRO A 115 40.78 -22.99 12.27
CA PRO A 115 41.69 -21.87 12.02
C PRO A 115 42.25 -21.82 10.58
N GLN A 116 42.06 -22.89 9.81
CA GLN A 116 42.45 -22.95 8.39
C GLN A 116 41.44 -22.28 7.46
N VAL A 117 40.24 -21.95 7.97
CA VAL A 117 39.24 -21.17 7.26
C VAL A 117 39.30 -19.75 7.80
N GLU A 118 39.58 -18.77 6.94
CA GLU A 118 39.66 -17.37 7.34
C GLU A 118 38.30 -16.95 7.90
N ALA A 119 38.25 -16.63 9.19
CA ALA A 119 37.03 -16.09 9.80
C ALA A 119 36.81 -14.69 9.22
N PRO A 120 35.80 -14.48 8.36
CA PRO A 120 35.43 -13.14 7.97
C PRO A 120 34.93 -12.44 9.24
N GLY A 121 35.02 -11.11 9.30
CA GLY A 121 34.22 -10.36 10.28
C GLY A 121 32.72 -10.69 10.13
N THR A 122 31.87 -10.05 10.92
CA THR A 122 30.42 -10.28 10.93
C THR A 122 29.82 -10.34 9.51
N LEU A 123 29.40 -11.52 9.06
CA LEU A 123 28.67 -11.71 7.80
C LEU A 123 27.17 -11.64 8.04
N HIS A 124 26.45 -11.23 7.00
CA HIS A 124 24.99 -11.35 6.94
C HIS A 124 24.56 -12.82 6.98
N PRO A 125 23.33 -13.12 7.48
CA PRO A 125 22.73 -14.43 7.35
C PRO A 125 22.69 -14.89 5.90
N LEU A 126 22.82 -16.19 5.67
CA LEU A 126 22.81 -16.80 4.33
C LEU A 126 21.62 -17.72 4.19
N TRP A 127 20.83 -17.54 3.14
CA TRP A 127 19.67 -18.32 2.78
C TRP A 127 19.82 -18.89 1.38
N VAL A 128 19.24 -20.06 1.13
CA VAL A 128 19.31 -20.73 -0.17
C VAL A 128 17.92 -21.22 -0.59
N ARG A 129 17.48 -20.78 -1.78
CA ARG A 129 16.26 -21.28 -2.43
C ARG A 129 16.43 -22.76 -2.80
N CYS A 130 15.53 -23.61 -2.33
CA CYS A 130 15.58 -25.06 -2.53
C CYS A 130 14.43 -25.57 -3.40
N ASP A 131 14.68 -26.65 -4.12
CA ASP A 131 13.80 -27.22 -5.17
C ASP A 131 12.62 -28.06 -4.66
N LYS A 132 12.47 -28.27 -3.33
CA LYS A 132 11.40 -29.07 -2.71
C LYS A 132 11.40 -30.57 -3.11
N LEU A 133 12.41 -31.06 -3.85
CA LEU A 133 12.42 -32.43 -4.37
C LEU A 133 12.75 -33.50 -3.30
N ASP A 134 13.16 -33.08 -2.11
CA ASP A 134 13.40 -33.99 -1.00
C ASP A 134 12.09 -34.42 -0.30
N LEU A 135 12.15 -35.52 0.46
CA LEU A 135 10.97 -36.07 1.16
C LEU A 135 10.34 -35.09 2.17
N CYS A 136 11.11 -34.10 2.63
CA CYS A 136 10.65 -33.08 3.57
C CYS A 136 10.02 -31.86 2.88
N ALA A 137 10.03 -31.79 1.54
CA ALA A 137 9.55 -30.65 0.76
C ALA A 137 10.22 -29.33 1.17
N THR A 138 11.55 -29.35 1.29
CA THR A 138 12.39 -28.23 1.73
C THR A 138 12.42 -27.13 0.68
N ALA A 139 11.88 -25.96 1.03
CA ALA A 139 11.81 -24.78 0.18
C ALA A 139 12.96 -23.78 0.46
N TRP A 140 13.40 -23.69 1.71
CA TRP A 140 14.57 -22.88 2.09
C TRP A 140 15.45 -23.58 3.11
N LEU A 141 16.75 -23.32 3.01
CA LEU A 141 17.71 -23.57 4.08
C LEU A 141 18.44 -22.27 4.40
N GLY A 142 18.62 -21.98 5.70
CA GLY A 142 19.26 -20.76 6.17
C GLY A 142 20.30 -21.00 7.25
N VAL A 143 21.24 -20.07 7.40
CA VAL A 143 22.19 -20.04 8.50
C VAL A 143 22.37 -18.61 9.01
N GLU A 144 22.36 -18.46 10.33
CA GLU A 144 22.63 -17.21 11.03
C GLU A 144 23.71 -17.42 12.10
N THR A 145 24.63 -16.48 12.20
CA THR A 145 25.72 -16.54 13.18
C THR A 145 25.28 -15.99 14.54
N VAL A 146 25.52 -16.74 15.62
CA VAL A 146 25.15 -16.34 16.99
C VAL A 146 26.39 -15.86 17.74
N TYR A 147 26.34 -14.63 18.23
CA TYR A 147 27.44 -14.00 18.96
C TYR A 147 27.20 -13.99 20.47
N SER A 148 28.29 -14.18 21.23
CA SER A 148 28.36 -13.93 22.67
C SER A 148 29.41 -12.84 22.92
N GLY A 149 28.95 -11.59 23.03
CA GLY A 149 29.84 -10.42 22.94
C GLY A 149 30.41 -10.29 21.52
N ASN A 150 31.73 -10.06 21.40
CA ASN A 150 32.40 -9.95 20.09
C ASN A 150 32.90 -11.29 19.53
N LYS A 151 32.55 -12.42 20.16
CA LYS A 151 32.99 -13.75 19.72
C LYS A 151 31.83 -14.56 19.18
N THR A 152 32.07 -15.22 18.06
CA THR A 152 31.14 -16.21 17.51
C THR A 152 31.00 -17.38 18.49
N SER A 153 29.77 -17.65 18.91
CA SER A 153 29.45 -18.69 19.90
C SER A 153 28.75 -19.91 19.28
N GLY A 154 28.21 -19.75 18.08
CA GLY A 154 27.51 -20.81 17.36
C GLY A 154 26.83 -20.29 16.10
N VAL A 155 26.02 -21.15 15.49
CA VAL A 155 25.14 -20.80 14.38
C VAL A 155 23.73 -21.37 14.60
N LYS A 156 22.71 -20.67 14.10
CA LYS A 156 21.37 -21.21 13.92
C LYS A 156 21.22 -21.69 12.49
N LEU A 157 20.80 -22.94 12.32
CA LEU A 157 20.41 -23.49 11.03
C LEU A 157 18.89 -23.48 10.92
N TYR A 158 18.37 -22.93 9.83
CA TYR A 158 16.95 -22.86 9.53
C TYR A 158 16.59 -23.83 8.41
N THR A 159 15.45 -24.49 8.55
CA THR A 159 14.82 -25.30 7.51
C THR A 159 13.38 -24.83 7.36
N VAL A 160 13.00 -24.47 6.15
CA VAL A 160 11.63 -24.13 5.78
C VAL A 160 11.14 -25.18 4.79
N SER A 161 10.04 -25.85 5.11
CA SER A 161 9.34 -26.73 4.17
C SER A 161 7.99 -26.15 3.81
N CYS A 162 7.57 -26.35 2.56
CA CYS A 162 6.29 -25.82 2.07
C CYS A 162 5.50 -26.92 1.36
N LYS A 163 4.26 -27.13 1.79
CA LYS A 163 3.30 -28.06 1.21
C LYS A 163 2.18 -27.29 0.52
N GLY A 164 1.64 -27.89 -0.54
CA GLY A 164 0.55 -27.32 -1.33
C GLY A 164 -0.74 -27.12 -0.52
N PRO A 165 -1.70 -26.39 -1.11
CA PRO A 165 -2.91 -25.98 -0.45
C PRO A 165 -3.79 -27.19 -0.12
N THR A 166 -4.48 -27.14 1.02
CA THR A 166 -5.52 -28.11 1.36
C THR A 166 -6.56 -27.47 2.28
N GLY A 167 -7.83 -27.83 2.08
CA GLY A 167 -8.93 -27.48 2.98
C GLY A 167 -9.19 -28.52 4.08
N ASP A 168 -8.45 -29.63 4.10
CA ASP A 168 -8.60 -30.66 5.13
C ASP A 168 -7.83 -30.29 6.41
N GLU A 169 -8.54 -29.73 7.38
CA GLU A 169 -8.00 -29.34 8.68
C GLU A 169 -7.36 -30.51 9.45
N THR A 170 -7.77 -31.76 9.20
CA THR A 170 -7.18 -32.93 9.87
C THR A 170 -5.76 -33.22 9.42
N SER A 171 -5.36 -32.66 8.27
CA SER A 171 -4.01 -32.76 7.74
C SER A 171 -3.06 -31.68 8.29
N PHE A 172 -3.56 -30.76 9.12
CA PHE A 172 -2.75 -29.72 9.74
C PHE A 172 -1.98 -30.26 10.94
N THR A 173 -0.72 -29.85 11.06
CA THR A 173 0.11 -30.20 12.22
C THR A 173 -0.51 -29.61 13.47
N THR A 174 -0.84 -30.45 14.44
CA THR A 174 -1.44 -30.01 15.70
C THR A 174 -0.43 -29.27 16.59
N LEU A 175 -0.90 -28.50 17.57
CA LEU A 175 0.00 -27.83 18.51
C LEU A 175 0.86 -28.83 19.30
N ASP A 176 0.30 -29.98 19.67
CA ASP A 176 1.03 -31.01 20.40
C ASP A 176 2.08 -31.69 19.53
N GLU A 177 1.80 -31.92 18.24
CA GLU A 177 2.80 -32.40 17.28
C GLU A 177 3.92 -31.37 17.10
N LEU A 178 3.59 -30.08 17.00
CA LEU A 178 4.58 -29.00 16.88
C LEU A 178 5.47 -28.92 18.14
N LYS A 179 4.88 -29.04 19.33
CA LYS A 179 5.62 -29.12 20.60
C LYS A 179 6.51 -30.35 20.65
N GLN A 180 6.00 -31.52 20.26
CA GLN A 180 6.80 -32.75 20.22
C GLN A 180 7.98 -32.65 19.24
N GLU A 181 7.79 -32.04 18.07
CA GLU A 181 8.87 -31.82 17.11
C GLU A 181 9.92 -30.86 17.68
N HIS A 182 9.48 -29.79 18.34
CA HIS A 182 10.37 -28.86 19.04
C HIS A 182 11.16 -29.54 20.17
N GLU A 183 10.49 -30.33 21.01
CA GLU A 183 11.09 -31.08 22.12
C GLU A 183 12.07 -32.14 21.64
N LYS A 184 11.75 -32.87 20.57
CA LYS A 184 12.65 -33.85 19.95
C LYS A 184 13.95 -33.20 19.46
N ARG A 185 13.85 -31.97 18.94
CA ARG A 185 14.98 -31.24 18.37
C ARG A 185 15.84 -30.53 19.43
N HIS A 186 15.23 -30.00 20.48
CA HIS A 186 15.91 -29.11 21.43
C HIS A 186 16.02 -29.66 22.86
N HIS A 187 15.33 -30.76 23.17
CA HIS A 187 15.27 -31.35 24.51
C HIS A 187 14.87 -30.35 25.61
N ALA A 188 14.03 -29.37 25.26
CA ALA A 188 13.59 -28.32 26.17
C ALA A 188 12.50 -28.83 27.11
N SER A 189 12.58 -28.47 28.39
CA SER A 189 11.57 -28.82 29.42
C SER A 189 10.47 -27.76 29.58
N THR A 190 10.64 -26.57 29.01
CA THR A 190 9.67 -25.49 29.04
C THR A 190 9.67 -24.80 27.69
N VAL A 191 8.47 -24.67 27.12
CA VAL A 191 8.24 -24.03 25.82
C VAL A 191 7.23 -22.90 25.98
N ALA A 192 7.41 -21.83 25.21
CA ALA A 192 6.44 -20.77 25.05
C ALA A 192 5.71 -20.96 23.72
N THR A 193 4.45 -20.51 23.65
CA THR A 193 3.67 -20.51 22.41
C THR A 193 3.20 -19.11 22.06
N LYS A 194 3.26 -18.77 20.77
CA LYS A 194 2.85 -17.48 20.23
C LYS A 194 2.01 -17.69 18.97
N GLY A 195 0.91 -16.96 18.87
CA GLY A 195 0.00 -16.97 17.73
C GLY A 195 0.08 -15.68 16.93
N TYR A 196 -0.20 -15.80 15.64
CA TYR A 196 -0.31 -14.71 14.69
C TYR A 196 -1.48 -14.97 13.73
N ALA A 197 -2.22 -13.93 13.38
CA ALA A 197 -3.28 -14.03 12.39
C ALA A 197 -3.46 -12.70 11.65
N GLN A 198 -3.79 -12.79 10.37
CA GLN A 198 -4.20 -11.66 9.54
C GLN A 198 -5.57 -11.89 8.92
N TYR A 199 -6.37 -10.83 8.94
CA TYR A 199 -7.72 -10.79 8.39
C TYR A 199 -7.85 -9.59 7.46
N ASN A 200 -8.47 -9.79 6.30
CA ASN A 200 -8.84 -8.68 5.44
C ASN A 200 -10.20 -8.16 5.90
N LEU A 201 -10.22 -6.96 6.48
CA LEU A 201 -11.43 -6.32 6.98
C LEU A 201 -12.12 -5.50 5.87
N PHE A 202 -11.48 -5.32 4.73
CA PHE A 202 -12.01 -4.56 3.61
C PHE A 202 -12.90 -5.47 2.75
N CYS A 203 -14.15 -5.04 2.50
CA CYS A 203 -15.11 -5.77 1.67
C CYS A 203 -15.31 -7.26 2.03
N SER A 204 -15.52 -7.59 3.31
CA SER A 204 -16.02 -8.94 3.70
C SER A 204 -17.50 -9.18 3.32
N LEU A 205 -18.12 -8.25 2.58
CA LEU A 205 -19.44 -8.45 1.99
C LEU A 205 -19.25 -9.22 0.68
N LYS A 206 -19.59 -10.51 0.71
CA LYS A 206 -19.71 -11.41 -0.44
C LYS A 206 -20.83 -10.93 -1.40
N GLU A 207 -20.69 -9.76 -1.99
CA GLU A 207 -21.49 -9.30 -3.11
C GLU A 207 -20.63 -9.37 -4.37
N GLU A 208 -20.78 -10.48 -5.09
CA GLU A 208 -20.12 -10.84 -6.37
C GLU A 208 -20.49 -9.91 -7.55
N SER A 209 -20.80 -8.63 -7.32
CA SER A 209 -21.49 -7.80 -8.31
C SER A 209 -20.66 -6.66 -8.92
N MET A 210 -19.35 -6.55 -8.69
CA MET A 210 -18.55 -5.51 -9.37
C MET A 210 -17.26 -6.06 -9.97
N MET A 211 -17.10 -5.87 -11.29
CA MET A 211 -15.93 -6.27 -12.09
C MET A 211 -14.63 -5.50 -11.76
N PHE A 212 -14.57 -4.75 -10.66
CA PHE A 212 -13.41 -3.94 -10.29
C PHE A 212 -12.88 -4.36 -8.92
N GLU A 213 -11.72 -5.01 -8.90
CA GLU A 213 -10.97 -5.26 -7.68
C GLU A 213 -10.46 -3.93 -7.10
N SER A 214 -10.62 -3.75 -5.79
CA SER A 214 -9.99 -2.61 -5.11
C SER A 214 -8.50 -2.80 -5.03
N GLN A 215 -7.76 -1.70 -5.13
CA GLN A 215 -6.38 -1.64 -4.64
C GLN A 215 -6.30 -1.20 -3.16
N SER A 216 -7.43 -0.83 -2.55
CA SER A 216 -7.51 -0.53 -1.11
C SER A 216 -7.50 -1.82 -0.30
N SER A 217 -6.82 -1.79 0.84
CA SER A 217 -6.80 -2.90 1.79
C SER A 217 -6.79 -2.41 3.24
N VAL A 218 -7.52 -3.13 4.09
CA VAL A 218 -7.51 -2.95 5.54
C VAL A 218 -7.22 -4.31 6.15
N ILE A 219 -5.98 -4.53 6.54
CA ILE A 219 -5.53 -5.81 7.08
C ILE A 219 -5.38 -5.67 8.60
N ALA A 220 -6.15 -6.44 9.36
CA ALA A 220 -5.92 -6.57 10.79
C ALA A 220 -4.87 -7.64 11.04
N SER A 221 -3.76 -7.27 11.70
CA SER A 221 -2.73 -8.20 12.17
C SER A 221 -2.80 -8.35 13.68
N LEU A 222 -2.96 -9.58 14.16
CA LEU A 222 -3.11 -9.90 15.57
C LEU A 222 -2.00 -10.83 16.03
N THR A 223 -1.46 -10.57 17.22
CA THR A 223 -0.48 -11.44 17.89
C THR A 223 -0.88 -11.70 19.33
N TRP A 224 -0.70 -12.94 19.79
CA TRP A 224 -0.98 -13.32 21.17
C TRP A 224 -0.05 -14.44 21.64
N ASN A 225 -0.07 -14.69 22.94
CA ASN A 225 0.70 -15.77 23.57
C ASN A 225 -0.26 -16.83 24.09
N ASN A 226 0.29 -18.00 24.42
CA ASN A 226 -0.45 -19.15 24.97
C ASN A 226 -1.48 -19.70 23.98
N VAL A 227 -1.01 -20.05 22.78
CA VAL A 227 -1.84 -20.72 21.78
C VAL A 227 -2.33 -22.06 22.32
N GLU A 228 -3.62 -22.37 22.14
CA GLU A 228 -4.26 -23.61 22.57
C GLU A 228 -4.53 -24.57 21.40
N LYS A 229 -4.96 -24.05 20.24
CA LYS A 229 -5.25 -24.87 19.06
C LYS A 229 -4.89 -24.19 17.73
N VAL A 230 -4.73 -25.01 16.70
CA VAL A 230 -4.52 -24.56 15.32
C VAL A 230 -5.76 -23.81 14.83
N LEU A 231 -5.57 -22.70 14.12
CA LEU A 231 -6.64 -21.81 13.65
C LEU A 231 -7.57 -21.34 14.77
N GLU A 232 -7.05 -21.17 15.99
CA GLU A 232 -7.83 -20.51 17.03
C GLU A 232 -8.06 -19.04 16.70
N CYS A 233 -9.26 -18.57 17.06
CA CYS A 233 -9.59 -17.17 16.98
C CYS A 233 -8.75 -16.38 18.00
N PRO A 234 -8.10 -15.27 17.61
CA PRO A 234 -7.29 -14.48 18.52
C PRO A 234 -8.10 -13.99 19.73
N PRO A 235 -7.61 -14.18 20.97
CA PRO A 235 -8.31 -13.72 22.17
C PRO A 235 -8.36 -12.19 22.23
N LEU A 236 -9.30 -11.63 22.99
CA LEU A 236 -9.43 -10.16 23.15
C LEU A 236 -8.22 -9.51 23.85
N SER A 237 -7.39 -10.30 24.52
CA SER A 237 -6.11 -9.88 25.13
C SER A 237 -4.95 -9.75 24.13
N SER A 238 -5.18 -10.10 22.85
CA SER A 238 -4.19 -9.97 21.78
C SER A 238 -3.72 -8.54 21.59
N LYS A 239 -2.53 -8.39 21.01
CA LYS A 239 -2.10 -7.13 20.41
C LYS A 239 -2.59 -7.10 18.97
N ALA A 240 -3.26 -6.02 18.56
CA ALA A 240 -3.78 -5.86 17.21
C ALA A 240 -3.35 -4.53 16.58
N SER A 241 -3.03 -4.58 15.30
CA SER A 241 -2.80 -3.39 14.48
C SER A 241 -3.54 -3.51 13.15
N LEU A 242 -4.13 -2.40 12.70
CA LEU A 242 -4.68 -2.27 11.36
C LEU A 242 -3.60 -1.72 10.43
N ASN A 243 -3.39 -2.38 9.31
CA ASN A 243 -2.56 -1.93 8.20
C ASN A 243 -3.52 -1.43 7.11
N ILE A 244 -3.52 -0.13 6.86
CA ILE A 244 -4.53 0.57 6.06
C ILE A 244 -3.85 1.17 4.84
N LYS A 245 -4.21 0.68 3.66
CA LYS A 245 -3.87 1.25 2.36
C LYS A 245 -5.18 1.62 1.66
N VAL A 246 -5.29 2.84 1.17
CA VAL A 246 -6.50 3.29 0.46
C VAL A 246 -6.11 3.85 -0.88
N ALA A 247 -6.70 3.28 -1.93
CA ALA A 247 -6.62 3.76 -3.29
C ALA A 247 -7.60 4.92 -3.46
N VAL A 248 -7.09 6.06 -3.93
CA VAL A 248 -7.85 7.29 -4.08
C VAL A 248 -8.73 7.16 -5.34
N GLY A 249 -9.99 7.57 -5.23
CA GLY A 249 -10.93 7.51 -6.35
C GLY A 249 -11.57 6.15 -6.61
N ASP A 250 -11.46 5.20 -5.68
CA ASP A 250 -12.26 3.98 -5.70
C ASP A 250 -13.76 4.34 -5.73
N ILE A 251 -14.50 3.79 -6.69
CA ILE A 251 -15.93 4.08 -6.87
C ILE A 251 -16.79 3.68 -5.65
N ARG A 252 -16.28 2.78 -4.81
CA ARG A 252 -16.93 2.34 -3.57
C ARG A 252 -16.55 3.20 -2.38
N SER A 253 -15.58 4.11 -2.55
CA SER A 253 -15.21 5.05 -1.50
C SER A 253 -16.40 5.92 -1.13
N PRO A 254 -16.65 6.14 0.18
CA PRO A 254 -17.64 7.12 0.61
C PRO A 254 -17.30 8.54 0.14
N LEU A 255 -16.05 8.85 -0.24
CA LEU A 255 -15.62 10.17 -0.70
C LEU A 255 -15.46 10.30 -2.22
N TYR A 256 -15.95 9.34 -3.00
CA TYR A 256 -15.82 9.36 -4.47
C TYR A 256 -16.27 10.68 -5.13
N GLN A 257 -17.30 11.34 -4.60
CA GLN A 257 -17.75 12.64 -5.12
C GLN A 257 -16.74 13.77 -4.84
N THR A 258 -16.11 13.76 -3.66
CA THR A 258 -15.01 14.67 -3.33
C THR A 258 -13.77 14.37 -4.16
N TYR A 259 -13.49 13.09 -4.44
CA TYR A 259 -12.43 12.70 -5.37
C TYR A 259 -12.65 13.30 -6.76
N LYS A 260 -13.86 13.25 -7.31
CA LYS A 260 -14.13 13.83 -8.64
C LYS A 260 -13.82 15.33 -8.73
N GLU A 261 -14.03 16.06 -7.65
CA GLU A 261 -13.60 17.44 -7.57
C GLU A 261 -12.08 17.59 -7.51
N MET A 262 -11.41 16.74 -6.73
CA MET A 262 -9.95 16.69 -6.68
C MET A 262 -9.33 16.30 -8.03
N GLU A 263 -9.93 15.36 -8.75
CA GLU A 263 -9.53 14.91 -10.09
C GLU A 263 -9.51 16.09 -11.08
N PHE A 264 -10.55 16.93 -11.07
CA PHE A 264 -10.59 18.14 -11.89
C PHE A 264 -9.51 19.15 -11.50
N LEU A 265 -9.27 19.35 -10.20
CA LEU A 265 -8.20 20.23 -9.71
C LEU A 265 -6.82 19.75 -10.16
N LEU A 266 -6.57 18.44 -10.08
CA LEU A 266 -5.31 17.82 -10.49
C LEU A 266 -5.10 17.92 -12.00
N ALA A 267 -6.13 17.65 -12.81
CA ALA A 267 -6.06 17.81 -14.26
C ALA A 267 -5.72 19.26 -14.67
N LEU A 268 -6.32 20.24 -13.98
CA LEU A 268 -6.04 21.66 -14.21
C LEU A 268 -4.60 22.03 -13.79
N ALA A 269 -4.14 21.56 -12.64
CA ALA A 269 -2.79 21.81 -12.14
C ALA A 269 -1.73 21.19 -13.07
N GLU A 270 -1.96 19.97 -13.52
CA GLU A 270 -1.10 19.27 -14.47
C GLU A 270 -1.07 19.99 -15.81
N GLY A 271 -2.23 20.41 -16.33
CA GLY A 271 -2.30 21.18 -17.57
C GLY A 271 -1.58 22.53 -17.51
N LEU A 272 -1.57 23.19 -16.35
CA LEU A 272 -0.75 24.38 -16.11
C LEU A 272 0.75 24.08 -16.06
N ARG A 273 1.14 22.88 -15.62
CA ARG A 273 2.54 22.44 -15.52
C ARG A 273 3.11 22.01 -16.87
N THR A 274 2.32 21.30 -17.67
CA THR A 274 2.74 20.73 -18.97
C THR A 274 2.42 21.63 -20.16
N GLY A 275 1.44 22.53 -20.02
CA GLY A 275 0.88 23.32 -21.10
C GLY A 275 -0.25 22.64 -21.88
N GLU A 276 -0.57 21.37 -21.56
CA GLU A 276 -1.61 20.57 -22.20
C GLU A 276 -2.59 20.05 -21.14
N THR A 277 -3.86 20.45 -21.23
CA THR A 277 -4.91 20.05 -20.27
C THR A 277 -5.80 18.96 -20.89
N GLU A 278 -5.88 17.82 -20.23
CA GLU A 278 -6.90 16.81 -20.49
C GLU A 278 -8.17 17.20 -19.73
N TRP A 279 -9.20 17.64 -20.46
CA TRP A 279 -10.46 18.06 -19.86
C TRP A 279 -11.32 16.84 -19.54
N LEU A 280 -11.84 16.79 -18.31
CA LEU A 280 -12.73 15.72 -17.86
C LEU A 280 -14.09 15.79 -18.57
N GLU A 281 -14.78 14.64 -18.62
CA GLU A 281 -16.13 14.59 -19.16
C GLU A 281 -17.10 15.46 -18.34
N PRO A 282 -17.94 16.28 -19.01
CA PRO A 282 -18.88 17.15 -18.33
C PRO A 282 -19.96 16.32 -17.60
N MET A 283 -20.23 16.69 -16.36
CA MET A 283 -21.25 16.09 -15.51
C MET A 283 -22.66 16.66 -15.78
N GLU A 284 -22.75 17.86 -16.33
CA GLU A 284 -24.00 18.52 -16.69
C GLU A 284 -24.10 18.75 -18.19
N THR A 285 -25.33 18.73 -18.71
CA THR A 285 -25.60 18.98 -20.14
C THR A 285 -25.51 20.45 -20.52
N GLN A 286 -25.64 21.36 -19.54
CA GLN A 286 -25.52 22.80 -19.75
C GLN A 286 -24.05 23.20 -19.85
N SER A 287 -23.74 24.16 -20.74
CA SER A 287 -22.39 24.69 -20.88
C SER A 287 -21.96 25.47 -19.64
N ALA A 288 -20.65 25.50 -19.35
CA ALA A 288 -20.12 26.29 -18.22
C ALA A 288 -20.48 27.78 -18.33
N VAL A 289 -20.53 28.31 -19.56
CA VAL A 289 -20.88 29.69 -19.86
C VAL A 289 -22.34 29.99 -19.51
N ASP A 290 -23.25 29.07 -19.82
CA ASP A 290 -24.67 29.21 -19.50
C ASP A 290 -24.92 29.11 -18.00
N LEU A 291 -24.27 28.16 -17.32
CA LEU A 291 -24.31 28.04 -15.86
C LEU A 291 -23.77 29.29 -15.16
N THR A 292 -22.70 29.87 -15.68
CA THR A 292 -22.13 31.12 -15.15
C THR A 292 -23.08 32.31 -15.35
N ARG A 293 -23.75 32.38 -16.50
CA ARG A 293 -24.75 33.43 -16.77
C ARG A 293 -25.95 33.30 -15.83
N ALA A 294 -26.46 32.09 -15.64
CA ALA A 294 -27.55 31.81 -14.71
C ALA A 294 -27.19 32.22 -13.28
N LEU A 295 -25.97 31.93 -12.81
CA LEU A 295 -25.49 32.33 -11.49
C LEU A 295 -25.49 33.87 -11.31
N ILE A 296 -25.12 34.62 -12.35
CA ILE A 296 -25.12 36.09 -12.32
C ILE A 296 -26.55 36.63 -12.31
N GLU A 297 -27.44 36.07 -13.13
CA GLU A 297 -28.86 36.45 -13.18
C GLU A 297 -29.57 36.20 -11.85
N GLU A 298 -29.28 35.08 -11.17
CA GLU A 298 -29.79 34.79 -9.83
C GLU A 298 -29.40 35.89 -8.81
N LEU A 299 -28.15 36.33 -8.83
CA LEU A 299 -27.67 37.40 -7.96
C LEU A 299 -28.27 38.77 -8.28
N GLU A 300 -28.48 39.07 -9.57
CA GLU A 300 -29.15 40.30 -10.01
C GLU A 300 -30.60 40.34 -9.49
N ASN A 301 -31.32 39.21 -9.58
CA ASN A 301 -32.70 39.09 -9.10
C ASN A 301 -32.82 39.25 -7.58
N VAL A 302 -31.87 38.70 -6.81
CA VAL A 302 -31.80 38.88 -5.35
C VAL A 302 -31.52 40.35 -5.00
N GLY A 303 -30.64 41.03 -5.75
CA GLY A 303 -30.30 42.44 -5.51
C GLY A 303 -31.41 43.43 -5.86
N GLN A 304 -32.33 43.08 -6.76
CA GLN A 304 -33.43 43.95 -7.20
C GLN A 304 -34.72 43.79 -6.39
N GLY A 305 -34.74 42.94 -5.36
CA GLY A 305 -35.92 42.76 -4.50
C GLY A 305 -37.13 42.16 -5.23
N ALA A 306 -36.92 41.47 -6.35
CA ALA A 306 -37.98 40.70 -6.99
C ALA A 306 -38.49 39.66 -5.98
N PRO A 307 -39.83 39.46 -5.83
CA PRO A 307 -40.36 38.47 -4.91
C PRO A 307 -40.06 37.06 -5.47
N GLY A 308 -38.86 36.59 -5.18
CA GLY A 308 -38.45 35.22 -5.42
C GLY A 308 -39.12 34.33 -4.40
N HIS A 309 -39.83 33.32 -4.90
CA HIS A 309 -40.20 32.13 -4.16
C HIS A 309 -39.14 31.82 -3.09
N THR A 310 -39.55 31.78 -1.82
CA THR A 310 -38.90 30.86 -0.90
C THR A 310 -38.98 29.50 -1.56
N SER A 311 -37.88 29.06 -2.18
CA SER A 311 -37.68 27.69 -2.59
C SER A 311 -37.66 26.88 -1.31
N LYS A 312 -38.85 26.55 -0.80
CA LYS A 312 -39.02 25.35 0.00
C LYS A 312 -38.35 24.26 -0.81
N ALA A 313 -37.36 23.64 -0.17
CA ALA A 313 -36.68 22.43 -0.58
C ALA A 313 -37.43 21.70 -1.70
N SER A 314 -36.81 21.63 -2.89
CA SER A 314 -37.11 20.57 -3.83
C SER A 314 -36.55 19.27 -3.26
N GLU A 315 -37.18 18.77 -2.20
CA GLU A 315 -37.32 17.34 -2.00
C GLU A 315 -38.22 16.83 -3.12
N LYS A 316 -37.66 16.60 -4.31
CA LYS A 316 -38.16 15.68 -5.37
C LYS A 316 -37.37 15.87 -6.65
N GLN A 317 -36.12 15.42 -6.66
CA GLN A 317 -35.53 14.79 -7.85
C GLN A 317 -34.38 13.86 -7.46
N LYS A 318 -34.66 12.92 -6.54
CA LYS A 318 -33.83 11.74 -6.33
C LYS A 318 -34.47 10.58 -7.08
N ALA A 319 -34.19 10.48 -8.38
CA ALA A 319 -34.44 9.28 -9.17
C ALA A 319 -33.84 9.45 -10.57
N LYS A 320 -32.57 9.04 -10.69
CA LYS A 320 -31.89 8.44 -11.85
C LYS A 320 -30.42 8.85 -11.85
N THR A 321 -29.68 8.26 -10.93
CA THR A 321 -28.26 8.00 -11.11
C THR A 321 -28.10 6.53 -10.74
N ASP A 322 -27.42 5.82 -11.63
CA ASP A 322 -27.47 4.38 -11.85
C ASP A 322 -27.22 3.51 -10.61
N ALA A 323 -27.56 2.22 -10.76
CA ALA A 323 -27.58 1.16 -9.76
C ALA A 323 -26.21 0.80 -9.10
N ILE A 324 -25.29 1.76 -8.98
CA ILE A 324 -23.96 1.61 -8.36
C ILE A 324 -23.96 2.19 -6.91
N ALA A 325 -24.98 2.95 -6.52
CA ALA A 325 -25.03 3.66 -5.23
C ALA A 325 -25.56 2.82 -4.05
N ALA A 326 -25.00 1.61 -3.83
CA ALA A 326 -25.25 0.83 -2.63
C ALA A 326 -24.34 1.23 -1.45
N PHE A 327 -23.28 2.02 -1.69
CA PHE A 327 -22.39 2.53 -0.64
C PHE A 327 -22.86 3.91 -0.17
N SER A 328 -22.94 4.12 1.15
CA SER A 328 -23.29 5.42 1.73
C SER A 328 -22.23 6.46 1.36
N SER A 329 -22.50 7.27 0.33
CA SER A 329 -21.67 8.42 -0.03
C SER A 329 -21.64 9.42 1.13
N MET A 330 -20.45 9.66 1.66
CA MET A 330 -20.16 10.72 2.62
C MET A 330 -19.86 11.99 1.83
N VAL A 331 -20.87 12.82 1.61
CA VAL A 331 -20.67 14.11 0.95
C VAL A 331 -20.24 15.14 2.00
N ILE A 332 -19.11 15.81 1.77
CA ILE A 332 -18.70 16.98 2.56
C ILE A 332 -19.55 18.16 2.09
N GLU A 333 -20.80 18.24 2.56
CA GLU A 333 -21.69 19.35 2.20
C GLU A 333 -21.49 20.53 3.13
N ARG A 334 -21.05 21.65 2.55
CA ARG A 334 -21.01 22.95 3.20
C ARG A 334 -22.07 23.85 2.57
N GLY A 335 -23.00 24.35 3.40
CA GLY A 335 -24.16 25.11 2.95
C GLY A 335 -23.92 26.61 2.74
N ASP A 336 -22.80 27.15 3.23
CA ASP A 336 -22.46 28.57 3.23
C ASP A 336 -21.42 28.94 2.17
N LEU A 337 -21.52 28.35 0.96
CA LEU A 337 -20.62 28.66 -0.14
C LEU A 337 -20.73 30.13 -0.56
N ASP A 338 -19.59 30.82 -0.63
CA ASP A 338 -19.56 32.16 -1.22
C ASP A 338 -19.64 32.14 -2.75
N PHE A 339 -19.67 33.32 -3.36
CA PHE A 339 -19.78 33.43 -4.80
C PHE A 339 -18.64 32.75 -5.58
N THR A 340 -17.41 32.84 -5.08
CA THR A 340 -16.25 32.24 -5.75
C THR A 340 -16.31 30.71 -5.73
N GLU A 341 -16.83 30.17 -4.64
CA GLU A 341 -17.02 28.72 -4.45
C GLU A 341 -18.21 28.19 -5.25
N GLN A 342 -19.31 28.94 -5.33
CA GLN A 342 -20.44 28.63 -6.21
C GLN A 342 -20.02 28.66 -7.69
N LEU A 343 -19.20 29.64 -8.09
CA LEU A 343 -18.67 29.71 -9.44
C LEU A 343 -17.81 28.48 -9.77
N TRP A 344 -16.92 28.07 -8.86
CA TRP A 344 -16.16 26.84 -8.99
C TRP A 344 -17.05 25.61 -9.17
N GLU A 345 -18.05 25.42 -8.32
CA GLU A 345 -19.00 24.29 -8.38
C GLU A 345 -19.74 24.21 -9.71
N LYS A 346 -20.07 25.36 -10.32
CA LYS A 346 -20.71 25.44 -11.64
C LYS A 346 -19.73 25.14 -12.76
N MET A 347 -18.53 25.74 -12.72
CA MET A 347 -17.54 25.60 -13.78
C MET A 347 -16.96 24.19 -13.86
N ARG A 348 -16.58 23.57 -12.73
CA ARG A 348 -15.94 22.24 -12.71
C ARG A 348 -16.80 21.13 -13.33
N LYS A 349 -18.11 21.32 -13.38
CA LYS A 349 -19.07 20.32 -13.89
C LYS A 349 -19.26 20.35 -15.40
N SER A 350 -18.84 21.43 -16.07
CA SER A 350 -19.18 21.65 -17.48
C SER A 350 -18.06 22.27 -18.32
N VAL A 351 -16.95 22.70 -17.72
CA VAL A 351 -15.82 23.23 -18.48
C VAL A 351 -15.18 22.08 -19.26
N THR A 352 -15.04 22.28 -20.57
CA THR A 352 -14.42 21.30 -21.48
C THR A 352 -13.28 21.90 -22.31
N SER A 353 -12.99 23.20 -22.10
CA SER A 353 -11.92 23.90 -22.79
C SER A 353 -11.41 25.12 -22.03
N TYR A 354 -10.18 25.54 -22.33
CA TYR A 354 -9.61 26.81 -21.82
C TYR A 354 -10.45 28.04 -22.23
N GLN A 355 -11.11 27.96 -23.39
CA GLN A 355 -11.98 29.03 -23.87
C GLN A 355 -13.22 29.18 -23.00
N ASP A 356 -13.80 28.07 -22.52
CA ASP A 356 -14.93 28.12 -21.56
C ASP A 356 -14.52 28.87 -20.30
N VAL A 357 -13.35 28.54 -19.73
CA VAL A 357 -12.82 29.22 -18.53
C VAL A 357 -12.68 30.72 -18.76
N THR A 358 -12.09 31.08 -19.91
CA THR A 358 -11.87 32.48 -20.29
C THR A 358 -13.17 33.25 -20.45
N GLU A 359 -14.17 32.68 -21.13
CA GLU A 359 -15.47 33.32 -21.32
C GLU A 359 -16.27 33.43 -20.01
N CYS A 360 -16.28 32.39 -19.18
CA CYS A 360 -16.92 32.44 -17.86
C CYS A 360 -16.35 33.58 -17.01
N LEU A 361 -15.02 33.66 -16.92
CA LEU A 361 -14.35 34.73 -16.16
C LEU A 361 -14.59 36.12 -16.77
N LYS A 362 -14.65 36.27 -18.11
CA LYS A 362 -15.00 37.55 -18.76
C LYS A 362 -16.40 38.02 -18.35
N ILE A 363 -17.37 37.12 -18.31
CA ILE A 363 -18.76 37.45 -17.92
C ILE A 363 -18.78 37.92 -16.46
N VAL A 364 -18.15 37.17 -15.55
CA VAL A 364 -18.09 37.51 -14.12
C VAL A 364 -17.39 38.85 -13.91
N VAL A 365 -16.18 39.01 -14.47
CA VAL A 365 -15.40 40.26 -14.38
C VAL A 365 -16.24 41.43 -14.90
N LYS A 366 -16.86 41.30 -16.08
CA LYS A 366 -17.70 42.36 -16.64
C LYS A 366 -18.89 42.72 -15.73
N ALA A 367 -19.56 41.73 -15.16
CA ALA A 367 -20.70 41.96 -14.26
C ALA A 367 -20.29 42.71 -12.99
N VAL A 368 -19.18 42.31 -12.37
CA VAL A 368 -18.60 42.96 -11.20
C VAL A 368 -18.10 44.38 -11.54
N LYS A 369 -17.39 44.55 -12.65
CA LYS A 369 -16.85 45.85 -13.08
C LYS A 369 -17.91 46.91 -13.36
N LEU A 370 -19.02 46.48 -13.96
CA LEU A 370 -20.15 47.36 -14.24
C LEU A 370 -21.04 47.60 -13.00
N GLY A 371 -20.69 47.01 -11.84
CA GLY A 371 -21.47 47.11 -10.61
C GLY A 371 -22.84 46.44 -10.70
N LYS A 372 -23.04 45.53 -11.67
CA LYS A 372 -24.31 44.80 -11.86
C LYS A 372 -24.60 43.87 -10.69
N ILE A 373 -23.56 43.25 -10.16
CA ILE A 373 -23.61 42.37 -9.00
C ILE A 373 -22.67 42.86 -7.90
N LYS A 374 -23.02 42.62 -6.64
CA LYS A 374 -22.16 42.80 -5.47
C LYS A 374 -22.11 41.49 -4.65
N PRO A 375 -21.41 40.46 -5.15
CA PRO A 375 -21.49 39.12 -4.60
C PRO A 375 -20.71 39.01 -3.29
N TRP A 376 -21.30 38.39 -2.26
CA TRP A 376 -20.63 38.16 -0.99
C TRP A 376 -19.46 37.17 -1.12
N ILE A 377 -18.37 37.44 -0.38
CA ILE A 377 -17.14 36.63 -0.33
C ILE A 377 -16.71 36.47 1.13
N HIS A 378 -16.15 35.30 1.46
CA HIS A 378 -15.49 35.10 2.75
C HIS A 378 -14.29 36.04 2.95
N LYS A 379 -14.05 36.44 4.21
CA LYS A 379 -13.01 37.43 4.57
C LYS A 379 -11.58 36.93 4.37
N ASP A 380 -11.38 35.63 4.38
CA ASP A 380 -10.09 34.95 4.29
C ASP A 380 -9.76 34.48 2.85
N SER A 381 -10.65 34.70 1.89
CA SER A 381 -10.39 34.40 0.47
C SER A 381 -9.30 35.32 -0.08
N ASN A 382 -8.26 34.73 -0.68
CA ASN A 382 -7.07 35.45 -1.17
C ASN A 382 -6.85 35.30 -2.68
N SER A 383 -7.77 34.62 -3.37
CA SER A 383 -7.76 34.46 -4.82
C SER A 383 -7.76 35.79 -5.59
N THR A 384 -7.26 35.75 -6.80
CA THR A 384 -7.20 36.90 -7.71
C THR A 384 -8.60 37.46 -7.98
N LEU A 385 -9.60 36.58 -8.14
CA LEU A 385 -10.99 37.00 -8.36
C LEU A 385 -11.62 37.65 -7.12
N SER A 386 -11.35 37.11 -5.92
CA SER A 386 -11.89 37.68 -4.69
C SER A 386 -11.34 39.09 -4.42
N LYS A 387 -10.04 39.30 -4.64
CA LYS A 387 -9.41 40.63 -4.59
C LYS A 387 -10.05 41.62 -5.56
N LEU A 388 -10.29 41.20 -6.81
CA LEU A 388 -10.96 42.02 -7.82
C LEU A 388 -12.38 42.42 -7.38
N ILE A 389 -13.14 41.49 -6.80
CA ILE A 389 -14.50 41.78 -6.33
C ILE A 389 -14.46 42.79 -5.17
N LEU A 390 -13.56 42.64 -4.22
CA LEU A 390 -13.39 43.59 -3.10
C LEU A 390 -12.97 44.98 -3.58
N GLN A 391 -12.06 45.05 -4.56
CA GLN A 391 -11.64 46.28 -5.23
C GLN A 391 -12.81 46.97 -5.96
N SER A 392 -13.72 46.18 -6.56
CA SER A 392 -14.90 46.73 -7.24
C SER A 392 -15.84 47.49 -6.30
N TYR A 393 -15.94 47.04 -5.04
CA TYR A 393 -16.74 47.73 -4.02
C TYR A 393 -16.22 49.13 -3.70
N GLN A 394 -14.91 49.34 -3.88
CA GLN A 394 -14.21 50.60 -3.66
C GLN A 394 -14.13 51.46 -4.94
N GLN A 395 -14.74 51.02 -6.05
CA GLN A 395 -14.69 51.66 -7.38
C GLN A 395 -13.26 51.83 -7.95
N GLN A 396 -12.29 51.05 -7.45
CA GLN A 396 -10.92 51.04 -7.96
C GLN A 396 -10.70 49.73 -8.69
N ILE A 397 -10.90 49.71 -10.00
CA ILE A 397 -10.81 48.46 -10.77
C ILE A 397 -9.71 48.59 -11.82
N ASP A 398 -8.63 47.86 -11.61
CA ASP A 398 -7.59 47.69 -12.63
C ASP A 398 -8.08 46.83 -13.80
N ALA A 399 -7.55 47.12 -15.00
CA ALA A 399 -7.75 46.25 -16.16
C ALA A 399 -7.05 44.91 -15.89
N MET A 400 -7.81 43.82 -15.76
CA MET A 400 -7.27 42.47 -15.65
C MET A 400 -7.21 41.85 -17.04
N PRO A 401 -6.03 41.65 -17.63
CA PRO A 401 -5.91 40.94 -18.89
C PRO A 401 -6.14 39.44 -18.65
N LEU A 402 -7.26 38.91 -19.15
CA LEU A 402 -7.55 37.47 -19.17
C LEU A 402 -6.80 36.82 -20.35
N THR A 403 -5.47 36.85 -20.31
CA THR A 403 -4.57 36.32 -21.35
C THR A 403 -3.50 35.40 -20.74
N GLY A 404 -2.82 34.63 -21.59
CA GLY A 404 -1.77 33.69 -21.16
C GLY A 404 -2.35 32.57 -20.30
N LEU A 405 -1.74 32.29 -19.14
CA LEU A 405 -2.21 31.27 -18.19
C LEU A 405 -3.14 31.84 -17.10
N THR A 406 -3.42 33.15 -17.12
CA THR A 406 -4.15 33.85 -16.06
C THR A 406 -5.53 33.24 -15.79
N PRO A 407 -6.39 32.95 -16.80
CA PRO A 407 -7.70 32.34 -16.57
C PRO A 407 -7.63 30.96 -15.89
N ALA A 408 -6.66 30.12 -16.28
CA ALA A 408 -6.47 28.80 -15.70
C ALA A 408 -5.94 28.87 -14.26
N ASN A 409 -4.97 29.77 -13.99
CA ASN A 409 -4.51 30.04 -12.62
C ASN A 409 -5.64 30.53 -11.72
N MET A 410 -6.48 31.44 -12.21
CA MET A 410 -7.65 31.91 -11.46
C MET A 410 -8.61 30.76 -11.14
N LEU A 411 -8.91 29.88 -12.11
CA LEU A 411 -9.78 28.73 -11.85
C LEU A 411 -9.17 27.77 -10.82
N LEU A 412 -7.86 27.55 -10.87
CA LEU A 412 -7.14 26.71 -9.92
C LEU A 412 -7.21 27.29 -8.49
N GLU A 413 -7.04 28.60 -8.34
CA GLU A 413 -7.18 29.30 -7.06
C GLU A 413 -8.59 29.13 -6.47
N LEU A 414 -9.65 29.22 -7.30
CA LEU A 414 -11.03 29.02 -6.84
C LEU A 414 -11.23 27.61 -6.28
N GLY A 415 -10.74 26.58 -6.98
CA GLY A 415 -10.84 25.20 -6.53
C GLY A 415 -10.05 24.94 -5.24
N LEU A 416 -8.82 25.45 -5.16
CA LEU A 416 -8.00 25.36 -3.96
C LEU A 416 -8.67 26.01 -2.74
N ASP A 417 -9.21 27.22 -2.89
CA ASP A 417 -9.89 27.93 -1.79
C ASP A 417 -11.12 27.16 -1.31
N LYS A 418 -11.93 26.64 -2.23
CA LYS A 418 -13.14 25.86 -1.91
C LYS A 418 -12.78 24.56 -1.20
N ILE A 419 -11.90 23.75 -1.78
CA ILE A 419 -11.54 22.43 -1.26
C ILE A 419 -10.88 22.55 0.12
N ARG A 420 -10.02 23.56 0.35
CA ARG A 420 -9.45 23.80 1.69
C ARG A 420 -10.52 24.07 2.72
N LYS A 421 -11.49 24.93 2.42
CA LYS A 421 -12.58 25.26 3.36
C LYS A 421 -13.46 24.04 3.65
N ASP A 422 -13.69 23.19 2.66
CA ASP A 422 -14.40 21.92 2.86
C ASP A 422 -13.62 20.96 3.76
N PHE A 423 -12.31 20.83 3.53
CA PHE A 423 -11.45 19.96 4.35
C PHE A 423 -11.32 20.48 5.77
N ILE A 424 -11.26 21.81 5.96
CA ILE A 424 -11.32 22.44 7.28
C ILE A 424 -12.67 22.13 7.94
N ASN A 425 -13.79 22.38 7.24
CA ASN A 425 -15.13 22.14 7.77
C ASN A 425 -15.30 20.68 8.22
N TYR A 426 -14.78 19.73 7.44
CA TYR A 426 -14.80 18.33 7.81
C TYR A 426 -13.87 18.02 8.99
N LEU A 427 -12.57 18.25 8.86
CA LEU A 427 -11.56 17.79 9.82
C LEU A 427 -11.66 18.54 11.15
N VAL A 428 -11.90 19.85 11.11
CA VAL A 428 -12.06 20.67 12.32
C VAL A 428 -13.48 20.58 12.85
N GLY A 429 -14.50 20.59 11.98
CA GLY A 429 -15.90 20.49 12.41
C GLY A 429 -16.27 19.13 13.01
N LYS A 430 -15.58 18.05 12.62
CA LYS A 430 -15.66 16.73 13.27
C LYS A 430 -14.69 16.57 14.45
N GLU A 431 -13.99 17.62 14.84
CA GLU A 431 -13.02 17.62 15.95
C GLU A 431 -11.91 16.56 15.78
N LEU A 432 -11.53 16.22 14.54
CA LEU A 432 -10.46 15.27 14.23
C LEU A 432 -9.08 15.92 14.29
N THR A 433 -9.03 17.24 14.14
CA THR A 433 -7.80 18.04 14.26
C THR A 433 -8.13 19.51 14.54
N THR A 434 -7.10 20.35 14.63
CA THR A 434 -7.25 21.81 14.76
C THR A 434 -6.59 22.53 13.60
N LEU A 435 -7.00 23.78 13.35
CA LEU A 435 -6.38 24.64 12.34
C LEU A 435 -4.86 24.76 12.49
N ASN A 436 -4.34 24.72 13.71
CA ASN A 436 -2.90 24.79 13.96
C ASN A 436 -2.14 23.60 13.36
N TYR A 437 -2.72 22.39 13.45
CA TYR A 437 -2.13 21.20 12.83
C TYR A 437 -2.29 21.19 11.30
N LEU A 438 -3.30 21.87 10.76
CA LEU A 438 -3.51 22.01 9.32
C LEU A 438 -2.68 23.12 8.68
N ARG A 439 -2.03 23.99 9.47
CA ARG A 439 -1.29 25.17 8.97
C ARG A 439 -0.33 24.88 7.82
N TYR A 440 0.40 23.77 7.87
CA TYR A 440 1.30 23.37 6.78
C TYR A 440 0.53 23.16 5.46
N TYR A 441 -0.59 22.47 5.51
CA TYR A 441 -1.39 22.11 4.34
C TYR A 441 -2.21 23.26 3.76
N LEU A 442 -2.53 24.25 4.60
CA LEU A 442 -3.36 25.40 4.26
C LEU A 442 -2.53 26.65 3.87
N ASP A 443 -1.21 26.52 3.82
CA ASP A 443 -0.30 27.63 3.51
C ASP A 443 -0.46 28.07 2.04
N THR A 444 -0.84 29.33 1.85
CA THR A 444 -1.04 29.95 0.53
C THR A 444 0.17 30.71 0.01
N GLU A 445 1.24 30.82 0.80
CA GLU A 445 2.45 31.57 0.42
C GLU A 445 3.40 30.75 -0.46
N VAL A 446 3.17 29.44 -0.55
CA VAL A 446 3.93 28.54 -1.44
C VAL A 446 3.37 28.55 -2.86
N GLU A 447 4.11 28.00 -3.82
CA GLU A 447 3.65 27.91 -5.22
C GLU A 447 2.33 27.13 -5.36
N LEU A 448 1.46 27.52 -6.32
CA LEU A 448 0.19 26.85 -6.58
C LEU A 448 0.31 25.33 -6.75
N GLN A 449 1.35 24.85 -7.43
CA GLN A 449 1.59 23.40 -7.61
C GLN A 449 1.83 22.70 -6.26
N GLU A 450 2.60 23.31 -5.38
CA GLU A 450 2.82 22.80 -4.01
C GLU A 450 1.52 22.89 -3.18
N GLN A 451 0.72 23.94 -3.35
CA GLN A 451 -0.60 24.04 -2.70
C GLN A 451 -1.52 22.88 -3.11
N VAL A 452 -1.55 22.53 -4.41
CA VAL A 452 -2.31 21.39 -4.94
C VAL A 452 -1.82 20.08 -4.34
N MET A 453 -0.51 19.86 -4.27
CA MET A 453 0.05 18.65 -3.67
C MET A 453 -0.28 18.51 -2.18
N ARG A 454 -0.28 19.61 -1.43
CA ARG A 454 -0.68 19.60 -0.01
C ARG A 454 -2.16 19.29 0.18
N VAL A 455 -3.03 19.85 -0.67
CA VAL A 455 -4.45 19.52 -0.66
C VAL A 455 -4.67 18.06 -1.07
N ARG A 456 -3.91 17.54 -2.04
CA ARG A 456 -3.95 16.11 -2.42
C ARG A 456 -3.63 15.19 -1.23
N LYS A 457 -2.61 15.52 -0.45
CA LYS A 457 -2.27 14.79 0.79
C LYS A 457 -3.43 14.82 1.80
N LEU A 458 -4.10 15.97 1.97
CA LEU A 458 -5.29 16.04 2.82
C LEU A 458 -6.47 15.23 2.27
N HIS A 459 -6.65 15.20 0.96
CA HIS A 459 -7.70 14.39 0.33
C HIS A 459 -7.47 12.90 0.59
N HIS A 460 -6.24 12.41 0.42
CA HIS A 460 -5.92 11.01 0.71
C HIS A 460 -6.12 10.67 2.20
N LEU A 461 -5.76 11.58 3.11
CA LEU A 461 -6.13 11.46 4.53
C LEU A 461 -7.65 11.31 4.73
N LEU A 462 -8.46 12.12 4.04
CA LEU A 462 -9.91 12.04 4.14
C LEU A 462 -10.43 10.69 3.62
N GLU A 463 -9.91 10.19 2.51
CA GLU A 463 -10.24 8.86 1.96
C GLU A 463 -9.96 7.75 2.98
N ILE A 464 -8.80 7.82 3.65
CA ILE A 464 -8.42 6.91 4.73
C ILE A 464 -9.41 6.99 5.91
N LEU A 465 -9.73 8.19 6.36
CA LEU A 465 -10.64 8.40 7.48
C LEU A 465 -12.07 7.98 7.15
N GLY A 466 -12.55 8.31 5.96
CA GLY A 466 -13.86 7.90 5.45
C GLY A 466 -13.98 6.38 5.36
N THR A 467 -12.93 5.71 4.89
CA THR A 467 -12.85 4.24 4.88
C THR A 467 -12.94 3.67 6.30
N CYS A 468 -12.14 4.20 7.23
CA CYS A 468 -12.13 3.74 8.61
C CYS A 468 -13.44 4.03 9.35
N SER A 469 -14.08 5.18 9.11
CA SER A 469 -15.34 5.52 9.77
C SER A 469 -16.51 4.73 9.21
N THR A 470 -16.58 4.56 7.90
CA THR A 470 -17.75 3.97 7.23
C THR A 470 -17.72 2.44 7.29
N PHE A 471 -16.57 1.82 7.01
CA PHE A 471 -16.48 0.36 6.94
C PHE A 471 -16.14 -0.28 8.28
N LEU A 472 -15.25 0.34 9.06
CA LEU A 472 -14.81 -0.23 10.34
C LEU A 472 -15.57 0.34 11.55
N SER A 473 -16.37 1.40 11.36
CA SER A 473 -17.08 2.10 12.44
C SER A 473 -16.15 2.49 13.59
N LEU A 474 -14.91 2.92 13.27
CA LEU A 474 -13.93 3.22 14.31
C LEU A 474 -14.42 4.38 15.21
N PRO A 475 -14.25 4.25 16.53
CA PRO A 475 -14.57 5.32 17.48
C PRO A 475 -13.79 6.61 17.19
N HIS A 476 -14.37 7.75 17.60
CA HIS A 476 -13.79 9.08 17.38
C HIS A 476 -12.37 9.23 17.95
N ASP A 477 -12.10 8.71 19.16
CA ASP A 477 -10.77 8.79 19.77
C ASP A 477 -9.69 8.10 18.91
N ARG A 478 -10.05 7.02 18.23
CA ARG A 478 -9.17 6.30 17.30
C ARG A 478 -8.96 7.09 16.01
N LEU A 479 -10.04 7.61 15.43
CA LEU A 479 -9.97 8.45 14.23
C LEU A 479 -9.14 9.72 14.48
N PHE A 480 -9.30 10.35 15.65
CA PHE A 480 -8.51 11.52 16.04
C PHE A 480 -7.01 11.21 16.10
N LEU A 481 -6.62 10.17 16.87
CA LEU A 481 -5.21 9.77 16.99
C LEU A 481 -4.60 9.40 15.63
N PHE A 482 -5.38 8.71 14.80
CA PHE A 482 -4.95 8.31 13.47
C PHE A 482 -4.77 9.51 12.54
N THR A 483 -5.71 10.47 12.58
CA THR A 483 -5.61 11.74 11.85
C THR A 483 -4.30 12.45 12.16
N GLN A 484 -3.92 12.54 13.44
CA GLN A 484 -2.67 13.16 13.84
C GLN A 484 -1.45 12.41 13.29
N SER A 485 -1.46 11.08 13.31
CA SER A 485 -0.37 10.26 12.76
C SER A 485 -0.17 10.52 11.26
N CYS A 486 -1.26 10.48 10.48
CA CYS A 486 -1.21 10.71 9.04
C CYS A 486 -0.77 12.14 8.68
N LEU A 487 -1.25 13.15 9.43
CA LEU A 487 -0.80 14.53 9.26
C LEU A 487 0.70 14.70 9.58
N GLN A 488 1.25 13.99 10.56
CA GLN A 488 2.70 14.05 10.79
C GLN A 488 3.48 13.39 9.65
N TYR A 489 3.03 12.24 9.15
CA TYR A 489 3.66 11.55 8.02
C TYR A 489 3.72 12.44 6.78
N TYR A 490 2.58 12.95 6.30
CA TYR A 490 2.52 13.73 5.07
C TYR A 490 3.19 15.10 5.15
N LYS A 491 3.50 15.58 6.36
CA LYS A 491 4.25 16.82 6.55
C LYS A 491 5.73 16.67 6.17
N THR A 492 6.29 15.47 6.35
CA THR A 492 7.72 15.20 6.08
C THR A 492 7.96 14.30 4.87
N SER A 493 6.96 13.49 4.50
CA SER A 493 7.06 12.53 3.40
C SER A 493 6.45 13.07 2.11
N ASN A 494 6.90 12.54 0.98
CA ASN A 494 6.25 12.78 -0.31
C ASN A 494 4.84 12.17 -0.34
N TYR A 495 4.03 12.58 -1.30
CA TYR A 495 2.78 11.88 -1.57
C TYR A 495 3.13 10.47 -2.07
N ASP A 496 2.58 9.47 -1.39
CA ASP A 496 2.73 8.05 -1.70
C ASP A 496 1.39 7.39 -1.40
N GLU A 497 0.74 6.89 -2.45
CA GLU A 497 -0.55 6.25 -2.38
C GLU A 497 -0.44 4.79 -1.92
N ASP A 498 0.72 4.17 -2.16
CA ASP A 498 1.02 2.80 -1.77
C ASP A 498 1.42 2.68 -0.30
N HIS A 499 1.60 3.82 0.39
CA HIS A 499 1.94 3.85 1.79
C HIS A 499 0.89 3.14 2.66
N VAL A 500 1.36 2.19 3.48
CA VAL A 500 0.52 1.44 4.42
C VAL A 500 0.58 2.09 5.79
N PHE A 501 -0.51 2.73 6.20
CA PHE A 501 -0.62 3.33 7.53
C PHE A 501 -0.95 2.28 8.59
N GLN A 502 -0.23 2.31 9.71
CA GLN A 502 -0.47 1.40 10.82
C GLN A 502 -1.19 2.08 11.99
N LEU A 503 -2.30 1.50 12.45
CA LEU A 503 -3.06 1.97 13.61
C LEU A 503 -3.17 0.86 14.67
N GLN A 504 -2.66 1.14 15.88
CA GLN A 504 -2.83 0.23 17.02
C GLN A 504 -4.27 0.25 17.52
N ILE A 505 -4.88 -0.93 17.64
CA ILE A 505 -6.29 -1.08 17.99
C ILE A 505 -6.49 -2.15 19.06
N LYS A 506 -7.54 -1.98 19.87
CA LYS A 506 -7.97 -3.04 20.79
C LYS A 506 -8.75 -4.09 20.00
N PRO A 507 -8.46 -5.39 20.14
CA PRO A 507 -9.18 -6.44 19.41
C PRO A 507 -10.70 -6.35 19.59
N ALA A 508 -11.18 -5.97 20.78
CA ALA A 508 -12.61 -5.79 21.07
C ALA A 508 -13.34 -4.77 20.18
N LEU A 509 -12.63 -3.85 19.50
CA LEU A 509 -13.24 -2.90 18.56
C LEU A 509 -13.44 -3.47 17.16
N ILE A 510 -12.74 -4.56 16.83
CA ILE A 510 -12.73 -5.16 15.49
C ILE A 510 -13.10 -6.66 15.52
N SER A 511 -13.41 -7.22 16.69
CA SER A 511 -13.63 -8.66 16.85
C SER A 511 -14.80 -9.19 16.05
N TYR A 512 -15.87 -8.39 15.92
CA TYR A 512 -17.01 -8.72 15.06
C TYR A 512 -16.61 -9.01 13.59
N PHE A 513 -15.53 -8.41 13.08
CA PHE A 513 -15.08 -8.64 11.70
C PHE A 513 -14.32 -9.95 11.52
N TYR A 514 -13.71 -10.50 12.58
CA TYR A 514 -12.84 -11.68 12.46
C TYR A 514 -13.32 -12.90 13.24
N GLU A 515 -14.24 -12.75 14.21
CA GLU A 515 -14.70 -13.86 15.06
C GLU A 515 -15.38 -15.00 14.29
N LYS A 516 -15.94 -14.71 13.12
CA LYS A 516 -16.63 -15.67 12.25
C LYS A 516 -15.91 -15.93 10.93
N GLU A 517 -14.82 -15.22 10.68
CA GLU A 517 -14.08 -15.31 9.42
C GLU A 517 -12.85 -16.20 9.59
N GLN A 518 -12.42 -16.81 8.49
CA GLN A 518 -11.16 -17.53 8.44
C GLN A 518 -10.03 -16.53 8.12
N PRO A 519 -8.89 -16.58 8.85
CA PRO A 519 -7.76 -15.72 8.56
C PRO A 519 -7.15 -16.11 7.22
N PHE A 520 -6.75 -15.14 6.38
CA PHE A 520 -6.03 -15.47 5.15
C PHE A 520 -4.58 -15.86 5.41
N SER A 521 -4.04 -15.43 6.57
CA SER A 521 -2.72 -15.83 7.07
C SER A 521 -2.81 -16.10 8.57
N TRP A 522 -2.31 -17.25 9.02
CA TRP A 522 -2.30 -17.66 10.42
C TRP A 522 -1.01 -18.40 10.73
N ALA A 523 -0.44 -18.17 11.91
CA ALA A 523 0.73 -18.91 12.34
C ALA A 523 0.71 -19.21 13.83
N MET A 524 1.35 -20.32 14.20
CA MET A 524 1.73 -20.63 15.57
C MET A 524 3.23 -20.91 15.64
N GLU A 525 3.86 -20.40 16.69
CA GLU A 525 5.26 -20.56 17.01
C GLU A 525 5.40 -21.20 18.38
N VAL A 526 6.27 -22.21 18.47
CA VAL A 526 6.78 -22.78 19.72
C VAL A 526 8.23 -22.36 19.86
N SER A 527 8.60 -21.77 21.00
CA SER A 527 9.97 -21.34 21.27
C SER A 527 10.49 -21.84 22.61
N SER A 528 11.81 -21.99 22.70
CA SER A 528 12.54 -22.29 23.95
C SER A 528 13.90 -21.60 23.98
N GLY A 529 14.44 -21.39 25.17
CA GLY A 529 15.68 -20.63 25.39
C GLY A 529 15.44 -19.13 25.63
N GLN A 530 16.51 -18.33 25.59
CA GLN A 530 16.45 -16.88 25.84
C GLN A 530 17.45 -16.12 24.97
N GLY A 531 17.06 -14.91 24.57
CA GLY A 531 17.91 -13.97 23.83
C GLY A 531 18.39 -14.53 22.49
N SER A 532 19.66 -14.31 22.15
CA SER A 532 20.24 -14.75 20.87
C SER A 532 20.29 -16.28 20.70
N LYS A 533 20.09 -17.05 21.78
CA LYS A 533 20.05 -18.53 21.76
C LYS A 533 18.63 -19.08 21.71
N GLU A 534 17.60 -18.25 21.68
CA GLU A 534 16.22 -18.70 21.50
C GLU A 534 16.09 -19.49 20.18
N VAL A 535 15.46 -20.65 20.27
CA VAL A 535 15.14 -21.52 19.13
C VAL A 535 13.63 -21.62 18.98
N LYS A 536 13.18 -21.72 17.73
CA LYS A 536 11.79 -21.63 17.30
C LYS A 536 11.42 -22.74 16.34
N THR A 537 10.18 -23.19 16.42
CA THR A 537 9.53 -24.08 15.45
C THR A 537 8.13 -23.54 15.21
N ALA A 538 7.78 -23.22 13.98
CA ALA A 538 6.55 -22.53 13.64
C ALA A 538 5.83 -23.18 12.45
N LEU A 539 4.51 -23.16 12.50
CA LEU A 539 3.63 -23.51 11.39
C LEU A 539 2.95 -22.22 10.89
N TYR A 540 3.03 -21.98 9.59
CA TYR A 540 2.32 -20.93 8.89
C TYR A 540 1.30 -21.56 7.95
N LEU A 541 0.08 -21.02 7.98
CA LEU A 541 -1.05 -21.31 7.11
C LEU A 541 -1.37 -20.03 6.35
N SER A 542 -1.38 -20.09 5.02
CA SER A 542 -1.60 -18.91 4.17
C SER A 542 -2.44 -19.27 2.96
N ASP A 543 -3.29 -18.36 2.51
CA ASP A 543 -4.09 -18.49 1.29
C ASP A 543 -3.24 -18.42 0.01
N LYS A 544 -2.05 -17.83 0.11
CA LYS A 544 -1.03 -17.76 -0.93
C LYS A 544 0.26 -18.45 -0.51
N PRO A 545 1.06 -18.98 -1.45
CA PRO A 545 2.36 -19.56 -1.12
C PRO A 545 3.29 -18.48 -0.54
N LEU A 546 3.99 -18.81 0.55
CA LEU A 546 4.99 -17.91 1.16
C LEU A 546 6.36 -18.00 0.49
N VAL A 547 6.44 -18.68 -0.67
CA VAL A 547 7.66 -18.93 -1.43
C VAL A 547 7.38 -18.61 -2.90
N ASP A 548 8.28 -17.87 -3.53
CA ASP A 548 8.14 -17.34 -4.90
C ASP A 548 8.77 -18.24 -5.96
N HIS A 549 9.73 -19.08 -5.57
CA HIS A 549 10.54 -19.93 -6.46
C HIS A 549 10.01 -21.36 -6.65
N ILE A 550 8.83 -21.68 -6.10
CA ILE A 550 8.21 -23.01 -6.20
C ILE A 550 6.81 -22.87 -6.79
N SER A 551 6.62 -23.47 -7.95
CA SER A 551 5.29 -23.68 -8.52
C SER A 551 4.60 -24.86 -7.82
N PHE A 552 3.32 -24.69 -7.49
CA PHE A 552 2.47 -25.78 -7.01
C PHE A 552 1.54 -26.16 -8.15
N ASP A 553 1.62 -27.41 -8.62
CA ASP A 553 0.65 -27.93 -9.58
C ASP A 553 -0.72 -27.92 -8.92
N LEU A 554 -1.61 -27.05 -9.41
CA LEU A 554 -3.00 -26.92 -8.93
C LEU A 554 -3.82 -28.10 -9.48
N ASP A 555 -3.59 -29.31 -8.98
CA ASP A 555 -4.45 -30.47 -9.23
C ASP A 555 -5.66 -30.50 -8.27
N VAL A 556 -6.17 -29.34 -7.87
CA VAL A 556 -7.44 -29.23 -7.14
C VAL A 556 -8.46 -28.72 -8.14
N PRO A 557 -9.50 -29.51 -8.49
CA PRO A 557 -10.62 -28.96 -9.22
C PRO A 557 -11.20 -27.84 -8.36
N LEU A 558 -11.23 -26.62 -8.90
CA LEU A 558 -12.13 -25.58 -8.41
C LEU A 558 -13.55 -26.10 -8.70
N ASP A 559 -14.08 -26.96 -7.82
CA ASP A 559 -15.50 -27.22 -7.77
C ASP A 559 -16.13 -25.90 -7.29
N GLU A 560 -16.49 -25.03 -8.23
CA GLU A 560 -17.51 -24.01 -8.02
C GLU A 560 -18.80 -24.74 -7.67
N SER A 561 -18.94 -25.10 -6.40
CA SER A 561 -20.15 -25.72 -5.90
C SER A 561 -21.20 -24.62 -5.79
N VAL A 562 -22.18 -24.64 -6.70
CA VAL A 562 -23.32 -23.71 -6.78
C VAL A 562 -24.30 -23.90 -5.61
N ASN A 563 -23.83 -24.33 -4.44
CA ASN A 563 -24.63 -24.49 -3.22
C ASN A 563 -23.97 -23.72 -2.09
N GLY A 564 -24.70 -22.75 -1.53
CA GLY A 564 -24.27 -21.83 -0.48
C GLY A 564 -24.01 -22.44 0.90
N GLU A 565 -23.24 -23.53 0.98
CA GLU A 565 -22.51 -23.91 2.18
C GLU A 565 -21.11 -23.30 2.10
N SER A 566 -20.66 -22.65 3.17
CA SER A 566 -19.38 -21.93 3.22
C SER A 566 -18.22 -22.80 2.69
N GLU A 567 -17.71 -22.51 1.50
CA GLU A 567 -16.46 -23.10 1.01
C GLU A 567 -15.38 -22.86 2.06
N LYS A 568 -14.79 -23.94 2.58
CA LYS A 568 -13.70 -23.85 3.54
C LYS A 568 -12.44 -23.38 2.83
N MET A 569 -11.75 -22.40 3.39
CA MET A 569 -10.52 -21.87 2.83
C MET A 569 -9.44 -22.95 2.77
N SER A 570 -8.73 -23.03 1.65
CA SER A 570 -7.58 -23.91 1.50
C SER A 570 -6.29 -23.18 1.85
N TYR A 571 -5.42 -23.83 2.63
CA TYR A 571 -4.18 -23.21 3.10
C TYR A 571 -2.92 -23.90 2.58
N TYR A 572 -1.99 -23.11 2.04
CA TYR A 572 -0.59 -23.48 1.93
C TYR A 572 0.00 -23.63 3.32
N ARG A 573 0.78 -24.70 3.52
CA ARG A 573 1.34 -25.03 4.84
C ARG A 573 2.85 -24.91 4.79
N THR A 574 3.38 -23.95 5.53
CA THR A 574 4.82 -23.71 5.62
C THR A 574 5.29 -23.99 7.04
N MET A 575 6.22 -24.93 7.19
CA MET A 575 6.83 -25.27 8.48
C MET A 575 8.22 -24.65 8.53
N VAL A 576 8.49 -23.84 9.55
CA VAL A 576 9.80 -23.26 9.82
C VAL A 576 10.36 -23.90 11.07
N SER A 577 11.59 -24.36 11.01
CA SER A 577 12.27 -24.95 12.16
C SER A 577 13.71 -24.50 12.20
N CYS A 578 14.22 -24.17 13.38
CA CYS A 578 15.63 -23.81 13.54
C CYS A 578 16.35 -24.77 14.51
N SER A 579 17.67 -24.81 14.42
CA SER A 579 18.56 -25.62 15.28
C SER A 579 19.78 -24.79 15.66
N LEU A 580 20.09 -24.70 16.96
CA LEU A 580 21.29 -24.02 17.45
C LEU A 580 22.46 -25.01 17.53
N ILE A 581 23.55 -24.73 16.81
CA ILE A 581 24.82 -25.44 16.92
C ILE A 581 25.81 -24.54 17.65
N SER A 582 26.30 -24.99 18.81
CA SER A 582 27.31 -24.24 19.57
C SER A 582 28.72 -24.64 19.13
N PHE A 583 29.64 -23.68 19.05
CA PHE A 583 31.05 -23.92 18.71
C PHE A 583 31.95 -24.12 19.93
N THR A 584 31.37 -24.54 21.05
CA THR A 584 32.08 -24.79 22.32
C THR A 584 33.29 -25.70 22.16
#